data_AF-A0A0E3PR64-F1
#
_entry.id   AF-A0A0E3PR64-F1
#
_cell.length_a   1.000
_cell.length_b   1.000
_cell.length_c   1.000
_cell.angle_alpha   90.00
_cell.angle_beta   90.00
_cell.angle_gamma   90.00
#
_symmetry.space_group_name_H-M   'P 1'
#
loop_
_entity.id
_entity.type
_entity.pdbx_description
1 polymer ?
#
loop_
_entity_poly.entity_id
_entity_poly.type
_entity_poly.pdbx_seq_one_letter_code
_entity_poly.pdbx_strand_id
1 'polypeptide(L)'
;MRSIGNLVRGNATPKIWRLLFVVGLIIAVSLFAGCASTPEEDETNATTSQAVGEPSSSAVQSKSVSSSQESCPDCKCPDVLDDKNNTEQVHFDDLRDYHYAEILLSCPDAGTGIFNTIGLNIRENPRDSLPTDLFTNFSEADVEEQYNSPMVYMNGPRNWTMDAMDVLIATRVRNLDGLDTRWGADIVVPEGANLSEAENVYMAMPVQCNRTWHFDKDKPVFILDDPNGTTYVMQSYCQIIDKNLTYEDLQTLDTRLELPPGWSYRVEVLPEDLEMNGIGTNGTDWQVTQDSLQNTYSACLERNGEKTCNYQP
;
A
#
# COMPACT_ATOMS: atom_id res chain seq x y z
N MET A 1 -12.79 -57.91 -39.26
CA MET A 1 -13.76 -56.81 -39.30
C MET A 1 -14.18 -56.49 -37.87
N ARG A 2 -14.04 -55.21 -37.46
CA ARG A 2 -14.83 -54.39 -36.49
C ARG A 2 -15.82 -55.15 -35.55
N SER A 3 -16.04 -54.83 -34.28
CA SER A 3 -15.77 -53.63 -33.47
C SER A 3 -16.36 -53.84 -32.05
N ILE A 4 -15.63 -53.41 -31.03
CA ILE A 4 -15.99 -52.59 -29.84
C ILE A 4 -17.34 -52.82 -29.11
N GLY A 5 -17.27 -52.91 -27.77
CA GLY A 5 -18.18 -52.15 -26.89
C GLY A 5 -18.59 -52.81 -25.56
N ASN A 6 -17.96 -52.42 -24.44
CA ASN A 6 -18.59 -51.65 -23.34
C ASN A 6 -17.75 -51.68 -22.05
N LEU A 7 -17.28 -50.49 -21.64
CA LEU A 7 -16.70 -50.21 -20.33
C LEU A 7 -17.81 -49.65 -19.41
N VAL A 8 -17.90 -50.19 -18.21
CA VAL A 8 -18.82 -49.73 -17.14
C VAL A 8 -18.20 -48.56 -16.40
N ARG A 9 -18.94 -47.44 -16.30
CA ARG A 9 -18.64 -46.27 -15.46
C ARG A 9 -19.02 -46.57 -14.00
N GLY A 10 -18.08 -46.38 -13.07
CA GLY A 10 -18.34 -46.30 -11.63
C GLY A 10 -18.58 -44.84 -11.21
N ASN A 11 -19.71 -44.58 -10.56
CA ASN A 11 -20.06 -43.30 -9.95
C ASN A 11 -19.36 -43.17 -8.59
N ALA A 12 -18.65 -42.07 -8.37
CA ALA A 12 -18.19 -41.64 -7.05
C ALA A 12 -18.90 -40.32 -6.67
N THR A 13 -19.63 -40.34 -5.57
CA THR A 13 -20.28 -39.19 -4.94
C THR A 13 -19.32 -38.51 -3.95
N PRO A 14 -19.22 -37.17 -3.90
CA PRO A 14 -18.44 -36.49 -2.86
C PRO A 14 -19.32 -36.21 -1.63
N LYS A 15 -18.78 -36.53 -0.45
CA LYS A 15 -19.38 -36.24 0.87
C LYS A 15 -19.05 -34.80 1.26
N ILE A 16 -20.09 -34.03 1.55
CA ILE A 16 -20.02 -32.65 2.07
C ILE A 16 -19.71 -32.71 3.58
N TRP A 17 -18.58 -32.14 4.00
CA TRP A 17 -18.27 -31.86 5.41
C TRP A 17 -18.74 -30.45 5.73
N ARG A 18 -19.68 -30.32 6.69
CA ARG A 18 -20.08 -29.03 7.27
C ARG A 18 -19.16 -28.74 8.46
N LEU A 19 -18.27 -27.76 8.34
CA LEU A 19 -17.60 -27.17 9.50
C LEU A 19 -18.55 -26.16 10.16
N LEU A 20 -18.80 -26.36 11.44
CA LEU A 20 -19.50 -25.44 12.33
C LEU A 20 -18.51 -24.34 12.74
N PHE A 21 -18.77 -23.10 12.36
CA PHE A 21 -18.08 -21.93 12.92
C PHE A 21 -18.60 -21.69 14.34
N VAL A 22 -17.70 -21.78 15.32
CA VAL A 22 -17.92 -21.31 16.70
C VAL A 22 -17.37 -19.89 16.77
N VAL A 23 -18.26 -18.89 16.74
CA VAL A 23 -17.90 -17.48 16.99
C VAL A 23 -17.73 -17.30 18.50
N GLY A 24 -16.48 -17.15 18.94
CA GLY A 24 -16.14 -16.73 20.29
C GLY A 24 -16.34 -15.22 20.45
N LEU A 25 -17.43 -14.84 21.10
CA LEU A 25 -17.75 -13.46 21.48
C LEU A 25 -16.89 -13.05 22.70
N ILE A 26 -15.84 -12.25 22.50
CA ILE A 26 -15.12 -11.62 23.62
C ILE A 26 -15.79 -10.30 23.96
N ILE A 27 -16.44 -10.29 25.11
CA ILE A 27 -17.04 -9.14 25.77
C ILE A 27 -15.92 -8.36 26.47
N ALA A 28 -15.67 -7.11 26.05
CA ALA A 28 -14.91 -6.15 26.84
C ALA A 28 -15.85 -5.00 27.24
N VAL A 29 -16.38 -5.09 28.47
CA VAL A 29 -17.02 -3.98 29.18
C VAL A 29 -15.92 -3.15 29.82
N SER A 30 -15.86 -1.86 29.53
CA SER A 30 -15.15 -0.88 30.37
C SER A 30 -15.84 0.47 30.28
N LEU A 31 -16.77 0.68 31.21
CA LEU A 31 -17.27 1.98 31.64
C LEU A 31 -16.18 2.66 32.47
N PHE A 32 -15.73 3.86 32.08
CA PHE A 32 -15.38 4.91 33.03
C PHE A 32 -15.76 6.28 32.48
N ALA A 33 -16.66 6.93 33.22
CA ALA A 33 -17.02 8.33 33.11
C ALA A 33 -15.92 9.19 33.75
N GLY A 34 -15.75 10.44 33.29
CA GLY A 34 -14.82 11.37 33.94
C GLY A 34 -14.68 12.74 33.29
N CYS A 35 -15.76 13.52 33.36
CA CYS A 35 -15.85 14.98 33.49
C CYS A 35 -14.78 15.92 32.87
N ALA A 36 -15.34 16.81 32.05
CA ALA A 36 -14.86 18.14 31.68
C ALA A 36 -14.26 19.00 32.80
N SER A 37 -13.34 19.89 32.40
CA SER A 37 -13.35 21.28 32.87
C SER A 37 -12.69 22.19 31.83
N THR A 38 -13.44 23.23 31.44
CA THR A 38 -12.98 24.46 30.78
C THR A 38 -12.43 25.44 31.83
N PRO A 39 -11.58 26.38 31.42
CA PRO A 39 -11.80 27.80 31.77
C PRO A 39 -11.68 28.66 30.50
N GLU A 40 -12.73 29.41 30.14
CA GLU A 40 -13.06 30.77 30.61
C GLU A 40 -12.09 31.83 30.05
N GLU A 41 -12.70 32.70 29.24
CA GLU A 41 -12.12 33.79 28.46
C GLU A 41 -11.62 34.94 29.36
N ASP A 42 -10.56 35.62 28.94
CA ASP A 42 -10.35 37.02 29.32
C ASP A 42 -9.76 37.79 28.12
N GLU A 43 -10.54 38.72 27.60
CA GLU A 43 -10.12 39.72 26.62
C GLU A 43 -9.25 40.78 27.34
N THR A 44 -8.18 41.27 26.69
CA THR A 44 -8.00 42.71 26.47
C THR A 44 -6.76 43.05 25.63
N ASN A 45 -7.02 43.92 24.66
CA ASN A 45 -6.19 44.99 24.11
C ASN A 45 -4.97 44.70 23.22
N ALA A 46 -5.29 44.82 21.92
CA ALA A 46 -4.54 45.46 20.84
C ALA A 46 -3.33 46.34 21.22
N THR A 47 -2.23 46.13 20.50
CA THR A 47 -1.33 47.21 20.06
C THR A 47 -0.72 46.84 18.71
N THR A 48 -0.86 47.75 17.76
CA THR A 48 -0.36 47.73 16.39
C THR A 48 1.16 47.92 16.35
N SER A 49 1.90 47.10 15.59
CA SER A 49 3.15 47.55 14.95
C SER A 49 3.46 46.78 13.66
N GLN A 50 3.28 47.50 12.55
CA GLN A 50 4.11 47.58 11.35
C GLN A 50 4.85 46.35 10.80
N ALA A 51 4.50 46.07 9.55
CA ALA A 51 5.12 45.18 8.58
C ALA A 51 6.57 45.53 8.23
N VAL A 52 7.40 44.49 8.07
CA VAL A 52 8.58 44.48 7.19
C VAL A 52 8.82 43.05 6.67
N GLY A 53 8.81 42.90 5.34
CA GLY A 53 9.71 42.00 4.60
C GLY A 53 9.33 40.53 4.46
N GLU A 54 8.72 40.18 3.34
CA GLU A 54 8.70 38.82 2.77
C GLU A 54 10.12 38.25 2.59
N PRO A 55 10.25 36.91 2.60
CA PRO A 55 10.87 36.26 1.47
C PRO A 55 9.91 35.25 0.83
N SER A 56 9.89 35.34 -0.50
CA SER A 56 9.16 34.55 -1.47
C SER A 56 9.08 33.05 -1.15
N SER A 57 7.84 32.55 -1.00
CA SER A 57 7.53 31.14 -1.19
C SER A 57 7.56 30.84 -2.70
N SER A 58 8.51 30.01 -3.12
CA SER A 58 8.50 29.40 -4.44
C SER A 58 7.41 28.33 -4.45
N ALA A 59 6.20 28.74 -4.84
CA ALA A 59 5.10 27.84 -5.13
C ALA A 59 5.49 26.86 -6.25
N VAL A 60 5.21 25.58 -6.01
CA VAL A 60 5.33 24.47 -6.96
C VAL A 60 4.52 24.82 -8.22
N GLN A 61 5.22 25.08 -9.33
CA GLN A 61 4.61 25.19 -10.64
C GLN A 61 4.40 23.79 -11.21
N SER A 62 3.20 23.24 -11.02
CA SER A 62 2.74 22.13 -11.84
C SER A 62 2.53 22.65 -13.27
N LYS A 63 3.32 22.14 -14.22
CA LYS A 63 3.05 22.36 -15.64
C LYS A 63 1.72 21.69 -15.98
N SER A 64 0.82 22.45 -16.57
CA SER A 64 -0.49 22.02 -17.04
C SER A 64 -0.39 20.78 -17.93
N VAL A 65 -0.94 19.67 -17.45
CA VAL A 65 -1.08 18.39 -18.15
C VAL A 65 -2.11 18.55 -19.26
N SER A 66 -1.72 18.26 -20.50
CA SER A 66 -2.61 18.16 -21.66
C SER A 66 -3.06 16.70 -21.77
N SER A 67 -4.09 16.33 -21.02
CA SER A 67 -4.69 15.00 -21.08
C SER A 67 -5.74 14.94 -22.18
N SER A 68 -5.55 14.09 -23.19
CA SER A 68 -6.70 13.43 -23.82
C SER A 68 -7.23 12.38 -22.83
N GLN A 69 -7.90 12.85 -21.79
CA GLN A 69 -8.64 12.05 -20.81
C GLN A 69 -9.75 11.31 -21.56
N GLU A 70 -9.55 10.04 -21.91
CA GLU A 70 -10.68 9.15 -22.09
C GLU A 70 -11.25 8.85 -20.70
N SER A 71 -12.19 9.67 -20.25
CA SER A 71 -12.97 9.44 -19.05
C SER A 71 -13.87 8.22 -19.27
N CYS A 72 -13.87 7.26 -18.35
CA CYS A 72 -14.77 6.11 -18.39
C CYS A 72 -15.52 5.96 -17.05
N PRO A 73 -16.55 6.79 -16.80
CA PRO A 73 -17.28 6.77 -15.54
C PRO A 73 -18.05 5.46 -15.30
N ASP A 74 -18.36 4.70 -16.36
CA ASP A 74 -19.12 3.44 -16.29
C ASP A 74 -18.24 2.18 -16.41
N CYS A 75 -16.92 2.31 -16.44
CA CYS A 75 -16.02 1.15 -16.54
C CYS A 75 -16.14 0.24 -15.33
N LYS A 76 -16.20 -1.07 -15.59
CA LYS A 76 -16.21 -2.15 -14.60
C LYS A 76 -15.07 -3.12 -14.87
N CYS A 77 -14.94 -4.19 -14.11
CA CYS A 77 -14.08 -5.29 -14.49
C CYS A 77 -14.51 -5.90 -15.84
N PRO A 78 -13.57 -6.20 -16.77
CA PRO A 78 -12.12 -6.02 -16.65
C PRO A 78 -11.60 -4.65 -17.12
N ASP A 79 -12.44 -3.80 -17.72
CA ASP A 79 -12.07 -2.51 -18.33
C ASP A 79 -11.30 -1.57 -17.39
N VAL A 80 -11.60 -1.60 -16.09
CA VAL A 80 -10.89 -0.77 -15.09
C VAL A 80 -9.39 -1.09 -15.00
N LEU A 81 -8.98 -2.32 -15.32
CA LEU A 81 -7.55 -2.69 -15.34
C LEU A 81 -6.84 -2.30 -16.65
N ASP A 82 -7.54 -1.75 -17.64
CA ASP A 82 -6.92 -1.16 -18.83
C ASP A 82 -6.21 0.17 -18.54
N ASP A 83 -6.42 0.76 -17.36
CA ASP A 83 -5.74 1.97 -16.92
C ASP A 83 -4.20 1.84 -16.95
N LYS A 84 -3.68 0.61 -16.82
CA LYS A 84 -2.24 0.30 -16.97
C LYS A 84 -1.66 0.58 -18.36
N ASN A 85 -2.51 0.63 -19.39
CA ASN A 85 -2.11 1.00 -20.75
C ASN A 85 -2.12 2.52 -20.99
N ASN A 86 -2.56 3.30 -19.99
CA ASN A 86 -2.75 4.75 -20.08
C ASN A 86 -2.02 5.46 -18.93
N THR A 87 -0.69 5.31 -18.89
CA THR A 87 0.15 5.72 -17.77
C THR A 87 1.08 6.88 -18.10
N GLU A 88 1.50 7.60 -17.07
CA GLU A 88 2.53 8.63 -17.13
C GLU A 88 3.55 8.44 -16.01
N GLN A 89 4.81 8.80 -16.26
CA GLN A 89 5.85 8.82 -15.23
C GLN A 89 5.63 10.05 -14.35
N VAL A 90 5.48 9.84 -13.05
CA VAL A 90 5.31 10.90 -12.05
C VAL A 90 6.41 10.79 -11.02
N HIS A 91 6.95 11.95 -10.63
CA HIS A 91 7.89 12.08 -9.52
C HIS A 91 7.16 12.66 -8.31
N PHE A 92 7.34 12.04 -7.16
CA PHE A 92 6.85 12.53 -5.87
C PHE A 92 8.02 12.72 -4.91
N ASP A 93 8.07 13.89 -4.29
CA ASP A 93 9.02 14.25 -3.25
C ASP A 93 8.33 14.30 -1.88
N ASP A 94 9.13 14.40 -0.81
CA ASP A 94 8.67 14.67 0.55
C ASP A 94 7.75 13.58 1.11
N LEU A 95 8.15 12.30 0.90
CA LEU A 95 7.30 11.14 1.16
C LEU A 95 7.46 10.48 2.54
N ARG A 96 8.51 10.75 3.30
CA ARG A 96 8.68 10.09 4.62
C ARG A 96 7.49 10.39 5.52
N ASP A 97 6.82 9.39 6.05
CA ASP A 97 5.61 9.58 6.86
C ASP A 97 4.42 10.19 6.09
N TYR A 98 4.39 10.07 4.75
CA TYR A 98 3.25 10.49 3.95
C TYR A 98 2.12 9.46 4.05
N HIS A 99 0.93 9.90 4.48
CA HIS A 99 -0.23 9.08 4.77
C HIS A 99 -1.06 8.77 3.53
N TYR A 100 -1.30 7.49 3.27
CA TYR A 100 -1.97 6.98 2.07
C TYR A 100 -2.64 5.61 2.30
N ALA A 101 -3.37 5.13 1.29
CA ALA A 101 -3.78 3.73 1.16
C ALA A 101 -3.60 3.21 -0.26
N GLU A 102 -3.53 1.88 -0.35
CA GLU A 102 -3.69 1.10 -1.57
C GLU A 102 -5.00 0.31 -1.51
N ILE A 103 -5.74 0.25 -2.61
CA ILE A 103 -6.92 -0.60 -2.76
C ILE A 103 -6.62 -1.64 -3.84
N LEU A 104 -6.68 -2.92 -3.45
CA LEU A 104 -6.53 -4.04 -4.36
C LEU A 104 -7.90 -4.36 -4.95
N LEU A 105 -7.99 -4.39 -6.28
CA LEU A 105 -9.22 -4.68 -7.00
C LEU A 105 -8.95 -5.82 -7.99
N SER A 106 -9.57 -6.97 -7.73
CA SER A 106 -9.45 -8.15 -8.60
C SER A 106 -10.49 -8.12 -9.71
N CYS A 107 -10.10 -8.48 -10.93
CA CYS A 107 -11.02 -8.69 -12.03
C CYS A 107 -10.88 -10.13 -12.57
N PRO A 108 -12.00 -10.86 -12.77
CA PRO A 108 -11.96 -12.21 -13.34
C PRO A 108 -11.20 -12.21 -14.67
N ASP A 109 -10.32 -13.20 -14.85
CA ASP A 109 -9.50 -13.39 -16.05
C ASP A 109 -8.51 -12.26 -16.41
N ALA A 110 -8.48 -11.16 -15.64
CA ALA A 110 -7.63 -9.98 -15.91
C ALA A 110 -6.57 -9.70 -14.84
N GLY A 111 -6.71 -10.27 -13.64
CA GLY A 111 -5.74 -10.15 -12.54
C GLY A 111 -6.19 -9.18 -11.45
N THR A 112 -5.24 -8.70 -10.63
CA THR A 112 -5.52 -7.77 -9.52
C THR A 112 -4.68 -6.51 -9.68
N GLY A 113 -5.35 -5.37 -9.81
CA GLY A 113 -4.71 -4.05 -9.85
C GLY A 113 -4.61 -3.43 -8.46
N ILE A 114 -3.56 -2.64 -8.23
CA ILE A 114 -3.35 -1.84 -7.04
C ILE A 114 -3.63 -0.38 -7.39
N PHE A 115 -4.64 0.20 -6.73
CA PHE A 115 -5.05 1.58 -6.88
C PHE A 115 -4.56 2.40 -5.67
N ASN A 116 -3.75 3.42 -5.91
CA ASN A 116 -3.10 4.21 -4.88
C ASN A 116 -3.74 5.60 -4.76
N THR A 117 -3.83 6.11 -3.53
CA THR A 117 -4.37 7.44 -3.22
C THR A 117 -3.36 8.58 -3.32
N ILE A 118 -2.05 8.29 -3.40
CA ILE A 118 -0.96 9.28 -3.36
C ILE A 118 -1.22 10.51 -4.24
N GLY A 119 -1.06 11.70 -3.65
CA GLY A 119 -1.26 12.99 -4.32
C GLY A 119 -2.73 13.33 -4.62
N LEU A 120 -3.69 12.50 -4.20
CA LEU A 120 -5.13 12.70 -4.35
C LEU A 120 -5.79 12.92 -2.98
N ASN A 121 -7.08 13.26 -2.97
CA ASN A 121 -7.88 13.46 -1.75
C ASN A 121 -7.34 14.48 -0.74
N ILE A 122 -6.37 15.31 -1.13
CA ILE A 122 -5.68 16.25 -0.25
C ILE A 122 -6.65 17.27 0.34
N ARG A 123 -6.62 17.42 1.66
CA ARG A 123 -7.38 18.42 2.42
C ARG A 123 -6.42 19.50 2.94
N GLU A 124 -6.30 19.64 4.26
CA GLU A 124 -5.44 20.64 4.90
C GLU A 124 -3.98 20.18 4.96
N ASN A 125 -3.74 18.90 5.25
CA ASN A 125 -2.39 18.33 5.27
C ASN A 125 -1.98 17.87 3.86
N PRO A 126 -0.96 18.48 3.23
CA PRO A 126 -0.50 18.07 1.90
C PRO A 126 0.14 16.68 1.85
N ARG A 127 0.46 16.10 3.02
CA ARG A 127 1.06 14.77 3.18
C ARG A 127 0.04 13.70 3.57
N ASP A 128 -1.24 13.97 3.37
CA ASP A 128 -2.33 13.05 3.71
C ASP A 128 -3.29 12.93 2.52
N SER A 129 -3.17 11.80 1.80
CA SER A 129 -4.09 11.42 0.72
C SER A 129 -5.18 10.45 1.17
N LEU A 130 -5.30 10.20 2.47
CA LEU A 130 -6.30 9.32 3.04
C LEU A 130 -6.97 10.01 4.25
N PRO A 131 -7.67 11.13 4.03
CA PRO A 131 -8.29 11.87 5.11
C PRO A 131 -9.35 11.01 5.80
N THR A 132 -9.45 11.16 7.13
CA THR A 132 -10.25 10.27 7.98
C THR A 132 -11.71 10.18 7.54
N ASP A 133 -12.33 11.28 7.11
CA ASP A 133 -13.74 11.29 6.70
C ASP A 133 -14.03 10.40 5.49
N LEU A 134 -13.10 10.31 4.53
CA LEU A 134 -13.23 9.41 3.39
C LEU A 134 -12.91 7.97 3.79
N PHE A 135 -11.83 7.75 4.54
CA PHE A 135 -11.44 6.40 4.97
C PHE A 135 -12.50 5.74 5.85
N THR A 136 -13.10 6.46 6.81
CA THR A 136 -14.12 5.88 7.71
C THR A 136 -15.41 5.49 7.00
N ASN A 137 -15.67 6.07 5.82
CA ASN A 137 -16.87 5.80 5.04
C ASN A 137 -16.64 4.76 3.95
N PHE A 138 -15.39 4.35 3.70
CA PHE A 138 -15.05 3.40 2.65
C PHE A 138 -15.62 2.01 2.93
N SER A 139 -16.19 1.40 1.91
CA SER A 139 -16.85 0.10 1.92
C SER A 139 -16.35 -0.75 0.76
N GLU A 140 -15.57 -1.80 1.08
CA GLU A 140 -15.08 -2.77 0.08
C GLU A 140 -16.26 -3.37 -0.72
N ALA A 141 -17.38 -3.66 -0.06
CA ALA A 141 -18.57 -4.23 -0.69
C ALA A 141 -19.23 -3.29 -1.72
N ASP A 142 -19.26 -1.99 -1.43
CA ASP A 142 -19.82 -1.00 -2.37
C ASP A 142 -18.91 -0.84 -3.60
N VAL A 143 -17.58 -0.91 -3.41
CA VAL A 143 -16.62 -0.93 -4.53
C VAL A 143 -16.73 -2.23 -5.35
N GLU A 144 -16.91 -3.37 -4.69
CA GLU A 144 -17.17 -4.66 -5.35
C GLU A 144 -18.40 -4.59 -6.26
N GLU A 145 -19.51 -4.04 -5.76
CA GLU A 145 -20.73 -3.83 -6.54
C GLU A 145 -20.51 -2.82 -7.69
N GLN A 146 -19.86 -1.69 -7.41
CA GLN A 146 -19.59 -0.64 -8.37
C GLN A 146 -18.85 -1.20 -9.59
N TYR A 147 -17.74 -1.90 -9.35
CA TYR A 147 -16.85 -2.39 -10.40
C TYR A 147 -17.13 -3.83 -10.83
N ASN A 148 -18.14 -4.51 -10.28
CA ASN A 148 -18.38 -5.94 -10.50
C ASN A 148 -17.11 -6.78 -10.23
N SER A 149 -16.43 -6.43 -9.14
CA SER A 149 -15.23 -7.11 -8.67
C SER A 149 -15.62 -8.25 -7.71
N PRO A 150 -15.05 -9.45 -7.84
CA PRO A 150 -15.21 -10.53 -6.86
C PRO A 150 -14.47 -10.28 -5.55
N MET A 151 -13.54 -9.31 -5.50
CA MET A 151 -12.76 -9.01 -4.30
C MET A 151 -12.21 -7.59 -4.37
N VAL A 152 -12.46 -6.82 -3.32
CA VAL A 152 -11.75 -5.57 -3.02
C VAL A 152 -11.09 -5.69 -1.65
N TYR A 153 -9.87 -5.19 -1.52
CA TYR A 153 -9.16 -5.17 -0.25
C TYR A 153 -8.52 -3.80 0.00
N MET A 154 -8.92 -3.14 1.08
CA MET A 154 -8.34 -1.91 1.60
C MET A 154 -7.02 -2.24 2.30
N ASN A 155 -5.92 -2.03 1.58
CA ASN A 155 -4.57 -2.21 2.06
C ASN A 155 -4.03 -0.91 2.69
N GLY A 156 -4.75 -0.38 3.68
CA GLY A 156 -4.35 0.78 4.48
C GLY A 156 -5.17 0.95 5.76
N PRO A 157 -4.84 1.97 6.60
CA PRO A 157 -3.95 3.09 6.32
C PRO A 157 -2.45 2.74 6.35
N ARG A 158 -1.66 3.44 5.55
CA ARG A 158 -0.21 3.27 5.41
C ARG A 158 0.51 4.61 5.37
N ASN A 159 1.80 4.54 5.64
CA ASN A 159 2.69 5.69 5.51
C ASN A 159 3.98 5.27 4.81
N TRP A 160 4.43 6.07 3.84
CA TRP A 160 5.67 5.83 3.10
C TRP A 160 6.91 6.04 3.98
N THR A 161 8.01 5.33 3.69
CA THR A 161 9.27 5.45 4.44
C THR A 161 10.42 6.03 3.61
N MET A 162 10.28 6.11 2.29
CA MET A 162 11.25 6.72 1.39
C MET A 162 11.12 8.24 1.33
N ASP A 163 12.14 8.90 0.79
CA ASP A 163 12.17 10.36 0.65
C ASP A 163 11.46 10.83 -0.61
N ALA A 164 11.63 10.09 -1.71
CA ALA A 164 10.99 10.35 -2.99
C ALA A 164 10.70 9.05 -3.75
N MET A 165 9.85 9.15 -4.77
CA MET A 165 9.51 8.04 -5.67
C MET A 165 9.33 8.55 -7.09
N ASP A 166 9.91 7.83 -8.05
CA ASP A 166 9.48 7.87 -9.44
C ASP A 166 8.55 6.68 -9.70
N VAL A 167 7.38 6.90 -10.27
CA VAL A 167 6.43 5.81 -10.54
C VAL A 167 5.65 6.03 -11.83
N LEU A 168 5.42 4.94 -12.55
CA LEU A 168 4.49 4.90 -13.68
C LEU A 168 3.08 4.65 -13.16
N ILE A 169 2.23 5.68 -13.13
CA ILE A 169 0.84 5.59 -12.65
C ILE A 169 -0.15 5.90 -13.77
N ALA A 170 -1.37 5.42 -13.62
CA ALA A 170 -2.44 5.73 -14.55
C ALA A 170 -2.76 7.24 -14.56
N THR A 171 -2.98 7.77 -15.76
CA THR A 171 -3.46 9.15 -15.96
C THR A 171 -4.93 9.30 -15.58
N ARG A 172 -5.69 8.20 -15.63
CA ARG A 172 -7.10 8.15 -15.24
C ARG A 172 -7.22 8.04 -13.72
N VAL A 173 -8.05 8.91 -13.14
CA VAL A 173 -8.46 8.83 -11.74
C VAL A 173 -9.73 7.97 -11.66
N ARG A 174 -9.75 7.02 -10.72
CA ARG A 174 -10.89 6.17 -10.37
C ARG A 174 -11.38 6.55 -8.98
N ASN A 175 -12.68 6.77 -8.85
CA ASN A 175 -13.33 6.91 -7.56
C ASN A 175 -13.77 5.52 -7.07
N LEU A 176 -13.22 5.10 -5.93
CA LEU A 176 -13.54 3.85 -5.24
C LEU A 176 -14.22 4.26 -3.94
N ASP A 177 -15.56 4.25 -3.93
CA ASP A 177 -16.39 4.63 -2.79
C ASP A 177 -15.97 5.94 -2.11
N GLY A 178 -15.89 7.02 -2.90
CA GLY A 178 -15.53 8.36 -2.42
C GLY A 178 -14.01 8.64 -2.37
N LEU A 179 -13.15 7.63 -2.46
CA LEU A 179 -11.69 7.82 -2.57
C LEU A 179 -11.25 7.91 -4.02
N ASP A 180 -10.63 9.04 -4.40
CA ASP A 180 -9.95 9.16 -5.68
C ASP A 180 -8.61 8.41 -5.65
N THR A 181 -8.36 7.63 -6.69
CA THR A 181 -7.19 6.75 -6.81
C THR A 181 -6.68 6.68 -8.24
N ARG A 182 -5.46 6.17 -8.42
CA ARG A 182 -4.90 5.80 -9.72
C ARG A 182 -4.30 4.41 -9.65
N TRP A 183 -4.45 3.62 -10.71
CA TRP A 183 -3.71 2.36 -10.84
C TRP A 183 -2.19 2.65 -10.83
N GLY A 184 -1.41 1.84 -10.12
CA GLY A 184 0.05 1.98 -10.05
C GLY A 184 0.84 0.66 -10.11
N ALA A 185 0.18 -0.49 -9.95
CA ALA A 185 0.84 -1.79 -9.99
C ALA A 185 -0.17 -2.91 -10.25
N ASP A 186 0.33 -4.06 -10.73
CA ASP A 186 -0.39 -5.33 -10.73
C ASP A 186 0.26 -6.27 -9.70
N ILE A 187 -0.56 -7.06 -8.99
CA ILE A 187 -0.10 -8.14 -8.13
C ILE A 187 -0.63 -9.48 -8.62
N VAL A 188 0.25 -10.49 -8.61
CA VAL A 188 -0.15 -11.87 -8.85
C VAL A 188 -0.60 -12.45 -7.52
N VAL A 189 -1.92 -12.55 -7.34
CA VAL A 189 -2.52 -13.23 -6.19
C VAL A 189 -2.51 -14.73 -6.48
N PRO A 190 -1.79 -15.57 -5.70
CA PRO A 190 -1.81 -17.02 -5.89
C PRO A 190 -3.24 -17.56 -5.76
N GLU A 191 -3.56 -18.62 -6.50
CA GLU A 191 -4.88 -19.26 -6.43
C GLU A 191 -5.15 -19.74 -4.99
N GLY A 192 -6.25 -19.26 -4.41
CA GLY A 192 -6.64 -19.58 -3.03
C GLY A 192 -5.96 -18.73 -1.95
N ALA A 193 -5.06 -17.80 -2.31
CA ALA A 193 -4.53 -16.83 -1.35
C ALA A 193 -5.63 -15.84 -0.97
N ASN A 194 -5.80 -15.64 0.33
CA ASN A 194 -6.65 -14.60 0.88
C ASN A 194 -5.79 -13.41 1.26
N LEU A 195 -5.99 -12.27 0.59
CA LEU A 195 -5.18 -11.06 0.82
C LEU A 195 -5.40 -10.44 2.20
N SER A 196 -6.47 -10.82 2.91
CA SER A 196 -6.72 -10.39 4.30
C SER A 196 -6.08 -11.30 5.35
N GLU A 197 -5.44 -12.42 4.97
CA GLU A 197 -4.92 -13.39 5.92
C GLU A 197 -3.51 -13.04 6.43
N ALA A 198 -3.37 -13.08 7.76
CA ALA A 198 -2.09 -12.96 8.46
C ALA A 198 -1.10 -14.09 8.10
N GLU A 199 -1.51 -15.11 7.35
CA GLU A 199 -0.64 -16.21 6.91
C GLU A 199 0.33 -15.79 5.78
N ASN A 200 0.15 -14.61 5.18
CA ASN A 200 1.02 -14.10 4.10
C ASN A 200 2.21 -13.25 4.58
N VAL A 201 2.48 -13.21 5.89
CA VAL A 201 3.61 -12.46 6.47
C VAL A 201 4.92 -13.27 6.37
N TYR A 202 6.04 -12.57 6.23
CA TYR A 202 7.39 -13.13 6.07
C TYR A 202 7.51 -14.10 4.88
N MET A 203 6.77 -13.81 3.80
CA MET A 203 6.81 -14.53 2.54
C MET A 203 7.06 -13.54 1.39
N ALA A 204 7.97 -13.91 0.48
CA ALA A 204 8.22 -13.12 -0.73
C ALA A 204 7.07 -13.26 -1.73
N MET A 205 6.48 -12.13 -2.11
CA MET A 205 5.38 -12.00 -3.06
C MET A 205 5.84 -11.22 -4.29
N PRO A 206 5.57 -11.70 -5.52
CA PRO A 206 5.89 -10.97 -6.74
C PRO A 206 4.92 -9.80 -6.96
N VAL A 207 5.47 -8.64 -7.30
CA VAL A 207 4.72 -7.44 -7.72
C VAL A 207 5.27 -6.96 -9.05
N GLN A 208 4.38 -6.54 -9.95
CA GLN A 208 4.74 -5.99 -11.26
C GLN A 208 4.41 -4.50 -11.30
N CYS A 209 5.44 -3.65 -11.28
CA CYS A 209 5.28 -2.20 -11.36
C CYS A 209 6.57 -1.51 -11.79
N ASN A 210 6.46 -0.43 -12.54
CA ASN A 210 7.60 0.43 -12.87
C ASN A 210 7.67 1.56 -11.86
N ARG A 211 8.62 1.44 -10.93
CA ARG A 211 8.87 2.45 -9.89
C ARG A 211 10.32 2.43 -9.47
N THR A 212 10.74 3.54 -8.88
CA THR A 212 12.03 3.73 -8.22
C THR A 212 11.78 4.35 -6.87
N TRP A 213 12.34 3.75 -5.82
CA TRP A 213 12.35 4.32 -4.47
C TRP A 213 13.67 5.05 -4.23
N HIS A 214 13.60 6.26 -3.68
CA HIS A 214 14.76 7.06 -3.34
C HIS A 214 14.79 7.31 -1.85
N PHE A 215 15.86 6.85 -1.19
CA PHE A 215 16.15 7.16 0.20
C PHE A 215 17.44 7.97 0.27
N ASP A 216 17.38 9.13 0.91
CA ASP A 216 18.54 10.00 1.05
C ASP A 216 19.52 9.43 2.07
N LYS A 217 20.81 9.66 1.83
CA LYS A 217 21.87 9.46 2.82
C LYS A 217 21.60 10.21 4.13
N ASP A 218 22.28 9.78 5.18
CA ASP A 218 22.20 10.34 6.54
C ASP A 218 20.80 10.18 7.19
N LYS A 219 19.88 9.45 6.55
CA LYS A 219 18.54 9.12 7.08
C LYS A 219 18.41 7.62 7.36
N PRO A 220 17.53 7.22 8.30
CA PRO A 220 17.34 5.82 8.63
C PRO A 220 16.57 5.07 7.53
N VAL A 221 16.90 3.79 7.36
CA VAL A 221 16.04 2.81 6.71
C VAL A 221 15.77 1.66 7.67
N PHE A 222 14.61 1.02 7.48
CA PHE A 222 14.11 -0.05 8.33
C PHE A 222 14.18 -1.35 7.56
N ILE A 223 14.87 -2.34 8.11
CA ILE A 223 15.32 -3.51 7.35
C ILE A 223 14.84 -4.80 8.00
N LEU A 224 14.35 -5.71 7.17
CA LEU A 224 14.25 -7.13 7.48
C LEU A 224 15.32 -7.91 6.72
N ASP A 225 16.02 -8.80 7.39
CA ASP A 225 16.88 -9.80 6.74
C ASP A 225 16.23 -11.18 6.92
N ASP A 226 16.05 -11.90 5.81
CA ASP A 226 15.52 -13.26 5.84
C ASP A 226 16.61 -14.30 6.18
N PRO A 227 16.23 -15.56 6.50
CA PRO A 227 17.17 -16.63 6.83
C PRO A 227 18.14 -17.00 5.70
N ASN A 228 17.84 -16.60 4.46
CA ASN A 228 18.66 -16.86 3.29
C ASN A 228 19.66 -15.73 2.99
N GLY A 229 19.64 -14.65 3.78
CA GLY A 229 20.48 -13.47 3.60
C GLY A 229 19.93 -12.45 2.60
N THR A 230 18.63 -12.50 2.30
CA THR A 230 17.94 -11.48 1.50
C THR A 230 17.57 -10.31 2.39
N THR A 231 18.07 -9.13 2.05
CA THR A 231 17.73 -7.86 2.70
C THR A 231 16.47 -7.27 2.09
N TYR A 232 15.54 -6.84 2.92
CA TYR A 232 14.31 -6.16 2.55
C TYR A 232 14.24 -4.81 3.25
N VAL A 233 14.10 -3.73 2.47
CA VAL A 233 13.97 -2.37 2.98
C VAL A 233 12.50 -2.00 3.03
N MET A 234 12.03 -1.49 4.17
CA MET A 234 10.65 -1.09 4.37
C MET A 234 10.28 -0.03 3.34
N GLN A 235 9.21 -0.29 2.58
CA GLN A 235 8.60 0.71 1.70
C GLN A 235 7.51 1.50 2.44
N SER A 236 6.75 0.86 3.32
CA SER A 236 5.69 1.51 4.08
C SER A 236 5.39 0.80 5.39
N TYR A 237 5.03 1.59 6.40
CA TYR A 237 4.48 1.07 7.64
C TYR A 237 2.94 1.18 7.64
N CYS A 238 2.27 0.35 8.43
CA CYS A 238 0.84 0.09 8.32
C CYS A 238 0.13 0.23 9.67
N GLN A 239 -1.08 0.77 9.66
CA GLN A 239 -1.90 0.99 10.85
C GLN A 239 -3.16 0.09 10.91
N ILE A 240 -3.20 -0.98 10.10
CA ILE A 240 -4.29 -1.97 10.12
C ILE A 240 -4.29 -2.76 11.44
N ILE A 241 -3.13 -3.33 11.81
CA ILE A 241 -2.99 -4.17 13.01
C ILE A 241 -2.74 -3.31 14.25
N ASP A 242 -1.77 -2.39 14.17
CA ASP A 242 -1.52 -1.40 15.20
C ASP A 242 -1.88 0.01 14.73
N LYS A 243 -3.07 0.46 15.13
CA LYS A 243 -3.61 1.78 14.74
C LYS A 243 -2.80 2.96 15.27
N ASN A 244 -1.95 2.74 16.28
CA ASN A 244 -1.15 3.80 16.90
C ASN A 244 0.33 3.75 16.47
N LEU A 245 0.72 2.87 15.54
CA LEU A 245 2.09 2.79 15.05
C LEU A 245 2.49 4.13 14.41
N THR A 246 3.61 4.69 14.85
CA THR A 246 4.18 5.93 14.32
C THR A 246 5.51 5.68 13.60
N TYR A 247 5.98 6.66 12.84
CA TYR A 247 7.30 6.60 12.19
C TYR A 247 8.45 6.47 13.22
N GLU A 248 8.36 7.15 14.36
CA GLU A 248 9.38 7.06 15.42
C GLU A 248 9.47 5.66 16.03
N ASP A 249 8.33 4.96 16.17
CA ASP A 249 8.29 3.61 16.73
C ASP A 249 9.09 2.60 15.89
N LEU A 250 9.27 2.90 14.59
CA LEU A 250 10.04 2.05 13.69
C LEU A 250 11.49 1.87 14.15
N GLN A 251 12.07 2.84 14.88
CA GLN A 251 13.43 2.73 15.41
C GLN A 251 13.63 1.52 16.36
N THR A 252 12.55 1.03 16.98
CA THR A 252 12.57 -0.06 17.96
C THR A 252 11.55 -1.15 17.61
N LEU A 253 11.21 -1.28 16.34
CA LEU A 253 10.15 -2.18 15.88
C LEU A 253 10.46 -3.66 16.15
N ASP A 254 11.74 -4.03 16.21
CA ASP A 254 12.20 -5.38 16.57
C ASP A 254 11.59 -5.88 17.89
N THR A 255 11.34 -4.98 18.84
CA THR A 255 10.73 -5.31 20.13
C THR A 255 9.24 -5.64 20.05
N ARG A 256 8.61 -5.34 18.91
CA ARG A 256 7.17 -5.46 18.66
C ARG A 256 6.82 -6.54 17.65
N LEU A 257 7.76 -6.91 16.76
CA LEU A 257 7.52 -7.89 15.71
C LEU A 257 7.60 -9.33 16.23
N GLU A 258 6.68 -10.16 15.73
CA GLU A 258 6.75 -11.60 15.88
C GLU A 258 7.61 -12.17 14.75
N LEU A 259 8.94 -12.10 14.90
CA LEU A 259 9.89 -12.56 13.88
C LEU A 259 10.00 -14.11 13.84
N PRO A 260 9.80 -14.75 12.68
CA PRO A 260 10.02 -16.19 12.54
C PRO A 260 11.51 -16.55 12.70
N PRO A 261 11.84 -17.83 12.98
CA PRO A 261 13.23 -18.26 13.12
C PRO A 261 14.11 -17.87 11.92
N GLY A 262 15.21 -17.19 12.19
CA GLY A 262 16.19 -16.76 11.18
C GLY A 262 15.90 -15.39 10.55
N TRP A 263 14.71 -14.83 10.74
CA TRP A 263 14.45 -13.43 10.38
C TRP A 263 15.04 -12.50 11.44
N SER A 264 15.51 -11.34 11.01
CA SER A 264 15.94 -10.27 11.91
C SER A 264 15.46 -8.91 11.42
N TYR A 265 15.29 -7.99 12.36
CA TYR A 265 14.99 -6.59 12.08
C TYR A 265 16.16 -5.71 12.53
N ARG A 266 16.50 -4.71 11.74
CA ARG A 266 17.50 -3.70 12.09
C ARG A 266 17.18 -2.34 11.46
N VAL A 267 17.83 -1.32 11.97
CA VAL A 267 17.77 0.04 11.43
C VAL A 267 19.19 0.45 11.06
N GLU A 268 19.34 0.97 9.84
CA GLU A 268 20.63 1.49 9.35
C GLU A 268 20.48 2.97 8.99
N VAL A 269 21.48 3.78 9.35
CA VAL A 269 21.59 5.16 8.82
C VAL A 269 22.42 5.11 7.56
N LEU A 270 21.83 5.54 6.45
CA LEU A 270 22.42 5.39 5.13
C LEU A 270 23.72 6.20 4.98
N PRO A 271 24.85 5.59 4.58
CA PRO A 271 26.09 6.32 4.32
C PRO A 271 26.10 7.04 2.95
N GLU A 272 25.22 6.62 2.03
CA GLU A 272 25.03 7.17 0.69
C GLU A 272 23.56 7.02 0.25
N ASP A 273 23.13 7.71 -0.81
CA ASP A 273 21.73 7.66 -1.24
C ASP A 273 21.38 6.25 -1.75
N LEU A 274 20.32 5.64 -1.22
CA LEU A 274 19.83 4.33 -1.64
C LEU A 274 18.76 4.51 -2.71
N GLU A 275 19.04 3.98 -3.89
CA GLU A 275 18.06 3.86 -4.97
C GLU A 275 17.64 2.40 -5.09
N MET A 276 16.33 2.16 -5.07
CA MET A 276 15.76 0.85 -5.31
C MET A 276 14.90 0.84 -6.57
N ASN A 277 15.16 -0.10 -7.48
CA ASN A 277 14.43 -0.32 -8.72
C ASN A 277 13.98 -1.78 -8.85
N GLY A 278 12.97 -2.05 -9.67
CA GLY A 278 12.65 -3.43 -10.04
C GLY A 278 13.70 -4.01 -10.99
N ILE A 279 13.71 -5.34 -11.13
CA ILE A 279 14.54 -6.05 -12.11
C ILE A 279 13.70 -6.50 -13.31
N GLY A 280 14.32 -7.12 -14.31
CA GLY A 280 13.59 -7.68 -15.45
C GLY A 280 13.17 -6.64 -16.48
N THR A 281 12.17 -6.98 -17.32
CA THR A 281 11.81 -6.14 -18.47
C THR A 281 11.31 -4.78 -18.00
N ASN A 282 12.02 -3.72 -18.36
CA ASN A 282 11.76 -2.34 -17.94
C ASN A 282 11.81 -2.13 -16.40
N GLY A 283 12.52 -2.97 -15.66
CA GLY A 283 12.65 -2.83 -14.20
C GLY A 283 11.34 -3.01 -13.44
N THR A 284 10.50 -3.95 -13.88
CA THR A 284 9.12 -4.09 -13.38
C THR A 284 8.92 -5.20 -12.36
N ASP A 285 9.84 -6.15 -12.24
CA ASP A 285 9.71 -7.30 -11.35
C ASP A 285 10.25 -6.97 -9.95
N TRP A 286 9.36 -6.97 -8.96
CA TRP A 286 9.67 -6.76 -7.55
C TRP A 286 9.40 -8.03 -6.74
N GLN A 287 10.08 -8.15 -5.60
CA GLN A 287 9.69 -9.05 -4.53
C GLN A 287 9.43 -8.22 -3.28
N VAL A 288 8.25 -8.39 -2.70
CA VAL A 288 7.86 -7.73 -1.45
C VAL A 288 7.54 -8.74 -0.38
N THR A 289 7.65 -8.36 0.88
CA THR A 289 7.19 -9.15 2.02
C THR A 289 6.47 -8.23 3.00
N GLN A 290 5.65 -8.80 3.88
CA GLN A 290 5.04 -8.09 4.99
C GLN A 290 5.46 -8.66 6.34
N ASP A 291 5.56 -7.84 7.38
CA ASP A 291 5.76 -8.31 8.75
C ASP A 291 4.43 -8.58 9.48
N SER A 292 4.49 -8.98 10.75
CA SER A 292 3.32 -9.28 11.57
C SER A 292 2.37 -8.10 11.82
N LEU A 293 2.82 -6.86 11.55
CA LEU A 293 1.99 -5.64 11.61
C LEU A 293 1.52 -5.20 10.22
N GLN A 294 1.80 -5.99 9.19
CA GLN A 294 1.55 -5.70 7.77
C GLN A 294 2.33 -4.48 7.23
N ASN A 295 3.46 -4.11 7.85
CA ASN A 295 4.40 -3.19 7.20
C ASN A 295 4.99 -3.91 5.98
N THR A 296 5.16 -3.20 4.88
CA THR A 296 5.61 -3.81 3.62
C THR A 296 7.05 -3.44 3.32
N TYR A 297 7.83 -4.39 2.84
CA TYR A 297 9.25 -4.24 2.53
C TYR A 297 9.53 -4.72 1.10
N SER A 298 10.44 -4.05 0.40
CA SER A 298 10.92 -4.43 -0.94
C SER A 298 12.31 -5.06 -0.86
N ALA A 299 12.55 -6.13 -1.60
CA ALA A 299 13.81 -6.88 -1.55
C ALA A 299 14.96 -6.17 -2.31
N CYS A 300 16.15 -6.18 -1.72
CA CYS A 300 17.43 -5.96 -2.40
C CYS A 300 17.94 -7.27 -3.00
N LEU A 301 17.65 -7.49 -4.28
CA LEU A 301 17.98 -8.70 -5.03
C LEU A 301 19.08 -8.43 -6.04
N GLU A 302 19.81 -9.49 -6.37
CA GLU A 302 20.65 -9.56 -7.56
C GLU A 302 20.23 -10.77 -8.40
N ARG A 303 19.90 -10.56 -9.67
CA ARG A 303 19.55 -11.62 -10.61
C ARG A 303 20.16 -11.33 -11.98
N ASN A 304 20.91 -12.28 -12.52
CA ASN A 304 21.55 -12.14 -13.84
C ASN A 304 22.43 -10.88 -14.00
N GLY A 305 23.01 -10.37 -12.90
CA GLY A 305 23.80 -9.14 -12.88
C GLY A 305 23.00 -7.84 -12.78
N GLU A 306 21.67 -7.90 -12.79
CA GLU A 306 20.80 -6.77 -12.43
C GLU A 306 20.57 -6.74 -10.93
N LYS A 307 20.64 -5.55 -10.33
CA LYS A 307 20.41 -5.34 -8.90
C LYS A 307 19.19 -4.47 -8.71
N THR A 308 18.35 -4.80 -7.73
CA THR A 308 17.28 -3.89 -7.33
C THR A 308 17.79 -2.74 -6.48
N CYS A 309 18.96 -2.84 -5.83
CA CYS A 309 19.52 -1.77 -5.00
C CYS A 309 20.91 -1.37 -5.48
N ASN A 310 21.23 -0.07 -5.46
CA ASN A 310 22.57 0.45 -5.80
C ASN A 310 23.64 0.07 -4.76
N TYR A 311 23.24 -0.15 -3.51
CA TYR A 311 24.04 -0.82 -2.47
C TYR A 311 23.14 -1.62 -1.52
N GLN A 312 23.74 -2.47 -0.68
CA GLN A 312 23.03 -3.18 0.38
C GLN A 312 23.24 -2.44 1.70
N PRO A 313 22.20 -1.79 2.25
CA PRO A 313 22.26 -1.15 3.57
C PRO A 313 22.32 -2.19 4.69
#